data_AF-A0A380FJ98-F1
#
_entry.id   AF-A0A380FJ98-F1
#
_cell.length_a   1.000
_cell.length_b   1.000
_cell.length_c   1.000
_cell.angle_alpha   90.00
_cell.angle_beta   90.00
_cell.angle_gamma   90.00
#
_symmetry.space_group_name_H-M   'P 1'
#
loop_
_entity.id
_entity.type
_entity.pdbx_description
1 polymer ?
#
loop_
_entity_poly.entity_id
_entity_poly.type
_entity_poly.pdbx_seq_one_letter_code
_entity_poly.pdbx_strand_id
1 'polypeptide(L)'
;MVKKHSIVMVAEGCMSGEACAKELTKYINVDARVSVLGHIQRGGSPSGADRVLASRMGGYAVDLLLQGKSAVGVGIRNNVLVDTPFDEIFKSNDHEFDYETFELTNELSI
;
A
#
# COMPACT_ATOMS: atom_id res chain seq x y z
N MET A 1 -12.42 1.33 29.96
CA MET A 1 -12.49 0.00 29.33
C MET A 1 -11.04 -0.50 29.23
N VAL A 2 -10.71 -1.72 29.66
CA VAL A 2 -9.30 -2.20 29.60
C VAL A 2 -9.01 -2.69 28.19
N LYS A 3 -7.91 -2.22 27.59
CA LYS A 3 -7.44 -2.64 26.26
C LYS A 3 -7.14 -4.15 26.30
N LYS A 4 -7.88 -4.93 25.50
CA LYS A 4 -7.78 -6.40 25.50
C LYS A 4 -6.58 -6.91 24.71
N HIS A 5 -6.26 -6.24 23.60
CA HIS A 5 -5.17 -6.61 22.70
C HIS A 5 -4.52 -5.35 22.13
N SER A 6 -3.23 -5.46 21.81
CA SER A 6 -2.48 -4.47 21.04
C SER A 6 -1.97 -5.15 19.78
N ILE A 7 -2.14 -4.50 18.64
CA ILE A 7 -1.69 -4.99 17.33
C ILE A 7 -0.59 -4.04 16.85
N VAL A 8 0.51 -4.61 16.36
CA VAL A 8 1.62 -3.86 15.75
C VAL A 8 1.75 -4.33 14.32
N MET A 9 1.65 -3.40 13.37
CA MET A 9 1.86 -3.64 11.95
C MET A 9 3.29 -3.23 11.58
N VAL A 10 4.01 -4.11 10.88
CA VAL A 10 5.40 -3.87 10.49
C VAL A 10 5.52 -4.01 8.97
N ALA A 11 5.95 -2.94 8.30
CA ALA A 11 6.24 -2.99 6.87
C ALA A 11 7.56 -3.75 6.62
N GLU A 12 7.58 -4.63 5.62
CA GLU A 12 8.74 -5.50 5.33
C GLU A 12 10.02 -4.73 4.97
N GLY A 13 9.88 -3.52 4.43
CA GLY A 13 11.01 -2.61 4.15
C GLY A 13 11.65 -2.00 5.39
N CYS A 14 10.99 -2.04 6.56
CA CYS A 14 11.53 -1.53 7.81
C CYS A 14 12.34 -2.59 8.57
N MET A 15 11.71 -3.73 8.89
CA MET A 15 12.34 -4.88 9.55
C MET A 15 11.39 -6.11 9.52
N SER A 16 11.88 -7.29 9.93
CA SER A 16 11.02 -8.46 10.12
C SER A 16 10.16 -8.35 11.39
N GLY A 17 9.04 -9.09 11.43
CA GLY A 17 8.18 -9.14 12.61
C GLY A 17 8.89 -9.73 13.84
N GLU A 18 9.76 -10.72 13.64
CA GLU A 18 10.57 -11.33 14.70
C GLU A 18 11.59 -10.34 15.26
N ALA A 19 12.23 -9.54 14.40
CA ALA A 19 13.15 -8.49 14.82
C ALA A 19 12.42 -7.44 15.67
N CYS A 20 11.24 -7.00 15.23
CA CYS A 20 10.41 -6.05 15.98
C CYS A 20 10.01 -6.61 17.37
N ALA A 21 9.52 -7.86 17.43
CA ALA A 21 9.16 -8.50 18.70
C ALA A 21 10.36 -8.62 19.65
N LYS A 22 11.54 -8.96 19.12
CA LYS A 22 12.78 -9.01 19.90
C LYS A 22 13.20 -7.63 20.40
N GLU A 23 13.01 -6.57 19.63
CA GLU A 23 13.28 -5.21 20.11
C GLU A 23 12.31 -4.78 21.20
N LEU A 24 11.00 -5.05 21.05
CA LEU A 24 9.99 -4.68 22.04
C LEU A 24 10.22 -5.34 23.40
N THR A 25 10.59 -6.62 23.41
CA THR A 25 10.84 -7.39 24.64
C THR A 25 12.02 -6.86 25.48
N LYS A 26 12.90 -6.03 24.91
CA LYS A 26 13.97 -5.36 25.67
C LYS A 26 13.44 -4.24 26.58
N TYR A 27 12.31 -3.64 26.23
CA TYR A 27 11.76 -2.47 26.93
C TYR A 27 10.53 -2.81 27.75
N ILE A 28 9.76 -3.81 27.33
CA ILE A 28 8.51 -4.22 27.99
C ILE A 28 8.41 -5.74 28.09
N ASN A 29 7.80 -6.22 29.16
CA ASN A 29 7.51 -7.64 29.32
C ASN A 29 6.23 -8.00 28.54
N VAL A 30 6.36 -8.24 27.24
CA VAL A 30 5.26 -8.58 26.34
C VAL A 30 5.45 -9.96 25.73
N ASP A 31 4.39 -10.79 25.77
CA ASP A 31 4.31 -12.03 25.01
C ASP A 31 3.79 -11.74 23.59
N ALA A 32 4.69 -11.36 22.69
CA ALA A 32 4.36 -10.95 21.33
C ALA A 32 4.16 -12.17 20.41
N ARG A 33 2.98 -12.31 19.83
CA ARG A 33 2.70 -13.30 18.77
C ARG A 33 2.98 -12.70 17.40
N VAL A 34 3.99 -13.23 16.72
CA VAL A 34 4.37 -12.78 15.37
C VAL A 34 3.61 -13.60 14.32
N SER A 35 3.08 -12.91 13.31
CA SER A 35 2.45 -13.54 12.14
C SER A 35 2.98 -12.88 10.87
N VAL A 36 3.64 -13.67 10.02
CA VAL A 36 4.17 -13.23 8.73
C VAL A 36 3.22 -13.66 7.64
N LEU A 37 2.53 -12.70 7.02
CA LEU A 37 1.56 -12.96 5.96
C LEU A 37 2.22 -13.44 4.66
N GLY A 38 3.30 -12.77 4.24
CA GLY A 38 4.05 -13.11 3.03
C GLY A 38 3.18 -13.11 1.76
N HIS A 39 3.38 -14.13 0.92
CA HIS A 39 2.78 -14.21 -0.42
C HIS A 39 1.25 -14.30 -0.45
N ILE A 40 0.58 -14.58 0.68
CA ILE A 40 -0.88 -14.62 0.74
C ILE A 40 -1.51 -13.28 0.35
N GLN A 41 -0.81 -12.16 0.58
CA GLN A 41 -1.26 -10.82 0.22
C GLN A 41 -1.33 -10.59 -1.29
N ARG A 42 -0.68 -11.44 -2.10
CA ARG A 42 -0.66 -11.34 -3.57
C ARG A 42 -1.71 -12.24 -4.24
N GLY A 43 -2.40 -13.07 -3.47
CA GLY A 43 -3.41 -14.01 -3.95
C GLY A 43 -4.83 -13.62 -3.53
N GLY A 44 -5.80 -14.44 -3.95
CA GLY A 44 -7.22 -14.21 -3.66
C GLY A 44 -7.97 -13.57 -4.83
N SER A 45 -9.30 -13.52 -4.71
CA SER A 45 -10.13 -12.83 -5.69
C SER A 45 -10.02 -11.32 -5.51
N PRO A 46 -9.82 -10.53 -6.58
CA PRO A 46 -9.73 -9.08 -6.48
C PRO A 46 -11.02 -8.49 -5.92
N SER A 47 -10.90 -7.39 -5.17
CA SER A 47 -12.04 -6.66 -4.61
C SER A 47 -12.89 -6.02 -5.72
N GLY A 48 -14.08 -5.53 -5.38
CA GLY A 48 -14.91 -4.78 -6.33
C GLY A 48 -14.21 -3.53 -6.87
N ALA A 49 -13.47 -2.83 -6.00
CA ALA A 49 -12.69 -1.65 -6.38
C ALA A 49 -11.57 -2.02 -7.36
N ASP A 50 -10.82 -3.09 -7.08
CA ASP A 50 -9.73 -3.54 -7.97
C ASP A 50 -10.25 -3.95 -9.35
N ARG A 51 -11.40 -4.65 -9.40
CA ARG A 51 -12.01 -5.05 -10.68
C ARG A 51 -12.42 -3.85 -11.51
N VAL A 52 -13.11 -2.88 -10.90
CA VAL A 52 -13.54 -1.65 -11.60
C VAL A 52 -12.33 -0.86 -12.07
N LEU A 53 -11.32 -0.70 -11.22
CA LEU A 53 -10.08 -0.01 -11.55
C LEU A 53 -9.35 -0.69 -12.72
N ALA A 54 -9.17 -2.02 -12.66
CA ALA A 54 -8.53 -2.79 -13.71
C ALA A 54 -9.28 -2.68 -15.05
N SER A 55 -10.61 -2.81 -15.05
CA SER A 55 -11.41 -2.66 -16.26
C SER A 55 -11.28 -1.26 -16.88
N ARG A 56 -11.32 -0.21 -16.04
CA ARG A 56 -11.17 1.18 -16.49
C ARG A 56 -9.79 1.45 -17.08
N MET A 57 -8.72 1.06 -16.38
CA MET A 57 -7.34 1.26 -16.86
C MET A 57 -7.05 0.43 -18.11
N GLY A 58 -7.55 -0.80 -18.19
CA GLY A 58 -7.39 -1.66 -19.37
C GLY A 58 -8.05 -1.08 -20.62
N GLY A 59 -9.30 -0.60 -20.50
CA GLY A 59 -9.99 0.08 -21.60
C GLY A 59 -9.27 1.36 -22.04
N TYR A 60 -8.85 2.19 -21.07
CA TYR A 60 -8.13 3.42 -21.36
C TYR A 60 -6.77 3.17 -22.04
N ALA A 61 -6.05 2.13 -21.66
CA ALA A 61 -4.81 1.75 -22.34
C ALA A 61 -5.05 1.40 -23.81
N VAL A 62 -6.16 0.72 -24.14
CA VAL A 62 -6.54 0.44 -25.53
C VAL A 62 -6.86 1.73 -26.29
N ASP A 63 -7.59 2.67 -25.68
CA ASP A 63 -7.89 3.96 -26.29
C ASP A 63 -6.61 4.74 -26.63
N LEU A 64 -5.61 4.74 -25.75
CA LEU A 64 -4.32 5.39 -25.98
C LEU A 64 -3.56 4.75 -27.15
N LEU A 65 -3.58 3.42 -27.26
CA LEU A 65 -2.99 2.71 -28.39
C LEU A 65 -3.67 3.06 -29.72
N LEU A 66 -5.00 3.15 -29.74
CA LEU A 66 -5.76 3.57 -30.93
C LEU A 66 -5.46 5.02 -31.34
N GLN A 67 -5.11 5.87 -30.37
CA GLN A 67 -4.64 7.24 -30.60
C GLN A 67 -3.17 7.32 -31.03
N GLY A 68 -2.46 6.19 -31.14
CA GLY A 68 -1.05 6.15 -31.52
C GLY A 68 -0.08 6.59 -30.41
N LYS A 69 -0.55 6.71 -29.15
CA LYS A 69 0.32 7.00 -28.02
C LYS A 69 1.12 5.76 -27.62
N SER A 70 2.33 5.98 -27.12
CA SER A 70 3.21 4.93 -26.60
C SER A 70 4.09 5.47 -25.46
N ALA A 71 4.77 4.57 -24.75
CA ALA A 71 5.68 4.91 -23.64
C ALA A 71 5.04 5.71 -22.48
N VAL A 72 3.77 5.41 -22.19
CA VAL A 72 3.02 5.99 -21.06
C VAL A 72 2.50 4.88 -20.13
N GLY A 73 2.50 5.15 -18.83
CA GLY A 73 1.78 4.37 -17.83
C GLY A 73 0.38 4.94 -17.62
N VAL A 74 -0.62 4.08 -17.40
CA VAL A 74 -1.98 4.48 -17.03
C VAL A 74 -2.17 4.40 -15.52
N GLY A 75 -2.95 5.31 -14.95
CA GLY A 75 -3.28 5.31 -13.53
C GLY A 75 -4.50 6.16 -13.21
N ILE A 76 -4.75 6.35 -11.91
CA ILE A 76 -5.74 7.30 -11.40
C ILE A 76 -5.04 8.34 -10.54
N ARG A 77 -5.34 9.62 -10.78
CA ARG A 77 -4.93 10.74 -9.93
C ARG A 77 -6.15 11.62 -9.68
N ASN A 78 -6.43 11.96 -8.42
CA ASN A 78 -7.60 12.73 -8.01
C ASN A 78 -8.92 12.18 -8.60
N ASN A 79 -9.09 10.85 -8.56
CA ASN A 79 -10.25 10.11 -9.08
C ASN A 79 -10.48 10.20 -10.60
N VAL A 80 -9.48 10.67 -11.36
CA VAL A 80 -9.52 10.77 -12.84
C VAL A 80 -8.47 9.84 -13.46
N LEU A 81 -8.82 9.19 -14.58
CA LEU A 81 -7.86 8.39 -15.35
C LEU A 81 -6.84 9.32 -16.02
N VAL A 82 -5.56 8.98 -15.88
CA VAL A 82 -4.45 9.77 -16.44
C VAL A 82 -3.44 8.85 -17.11
N ASP A 83 -2.79 9.35 -18.16
CA ASP A 83 -1.60 8.76 -18.75
C ASP A 83 -0.38 9.62 -18.42
N THR A 84 0.73 8.98 -18.02
CA THR A 84 1.96 9.65 -17.59
C THR A 84 3.15 9.05 -18.34
N PRO A 85 4.03 9.86 -18.97
CA PRO A 85 5.22 9.36 -19.64
C PRO A 85 6.12 8.53 -18.71
N PHE A 86 6.67 7.42 -19.21
CA PHE A 86 7.56 6.58 -18.40
C PHE A 86 8.79 7.33 -17.88
N ASP A 87 9.34 8.25 -18.67
CA ASP A 87 10.46 9.09 -18.24
C ASP A 87 10.13 9.94 -17.02
N GLU A 88 8.87 10.39 -16.89
CA GLU A 88 8.39 11.11 -15.71
C GLU A 88 8.20 10.15 -14.53
N ILE A 89 7.58 8.99 -14.76
CA ILE A 89 7.34 7.95 -13.73
C ILE A 89 8.66 7.50 -13.07
N PHE A 90 9.74 7.34 -13.84
CA PHE A 90 11.01 6.84 -13.30
C PHE A 90 11.90 7.94 -12.70
N LYS A 91 11.69 9.20 -13.06
CA LYS A 91 12.42 10.35 -12.49
C LYS A 91 11.75 10.89 -11.24
N SER A 92 10.43 10.73 -11.14
CA SER A 92 9.65 11.19 -10.01
C SER A 92 9.96 10.35 -8.77
N ASN A 93 10.20 11.03 -7.64
CA ASN A 93 10.08 10.45 -6.31
C ASN A 93 8.69 10.81 -5.72
N ASP A 94 7.68 10.93 -6.58
CA ASP A 94 6.34 11.45 -6.26
C ASP A 94 5.52 10.47 -5.41
N HIS A 95 6.09 9.35 -4.97
CA HIS A 95 5.46 8.54 -3.96
C HIS A 95 5.53 9.26 -2.61
N GLU A 96 4.51 10.05 -2.34
CA GLU A 96 4.32 10.70 -1.06
C GLU A 96 3.57 9.77 -0.09
N PHE A 97 4.01 9.77 1.17
CA PHE A 97 3.33 9.08 2.24
C PHE A 97 2.35 10.04 2.92
N ASP A 98 1.11 9.59 3.13
CA ASP A 98 0.10 10.36 3.82
C ASP A 98 0.36 10.35 5.34
N TYR A 99 1.14 11.33 5.79
CA TYR A 99 1.44 11.52 7.21
C TYR A 99 0.22 11.95 8.02
N GLU A 100 -0.79 12.59 7.41
CA GLU A 100 -2.00 13.00 8.14
C GLU A 100 -2.79 11.77 8.58
N THR A 101 -3.01 10.81 7.67
CA THR A 101 -3.66 9.54 7.99
C THR A 101 -2.83 8.70 8.99
N PHE A 102 -1.50 8.77 8.88
CA PHE A 102 -0.62 8.10 9.84
C PHE A 102 -0.77 8.66 11.26
N GLU A 103 -0.75 9.99 11.43
CA GLU A 103 -0.94 10.62 12.74
C GLU A 103 -2.35 10.37 13.29
N LEU A 104 -3.37 10.38 12.44
CA LEU A 104 -4.73 10.01 12.84
C LEU A 104 -4.78 8.59 13.43
N THR A 105 -3.98 7.66 12.90
CA THR A 105 -3.89 6.30 13.45
C THR A 105 -3.34 6.30 14.89
N ASN A 106 -2.38 7.19 15.21
CA ASN A 106 -1.84 7.33 16.56
C ASN A 106 -2.92 7.81 17.54
N GLU A 107 -3.74 8.78 17.13
CA GLU A 107 -4.83 9.33 17.94
C GLU A 107 -5.94 8.31 18.20
N LEU A 108 -6.31 7.51 17.20
CA LEU A 108 -7.38 6.52 17.30
C LEU A 108 -6.98 5.24 18.04
N SER A 109 -5.68 5.05 18.32
CA SER A 109 -5.14 3.80 18.89
C SER A 109 -5.19 3.71 20.43
N ILE A 110 -5.92 4.62 21.08
CA ILE A 110 -6.12 4.71 22.55
C ILE A 110 -6.81 3.48 23.16
#